data_AF-A0A843BWN4-F1
#
_entry.id   AF-A0A843BWN4-F1
#
_cell.length_a   1.000
_cell.length_b   1.000
_cell.length_c   1.000
_cell.angle_alpha   90.00
_cell.angle_beta   90.00
_cell.angle_gamma   90.00
#
_symmetry.space_group_name_H-M   'P 1'
#
loop_
_entity.id
_entity.type
_entity.pdbx_description
1 polymer ?
#
loop_
_entity_poly.entity_id
_entity_poly.type
_entity_poly.pdbx_seq_one_letter_code
_entity_poly.pdbx_strand_id
1 'polypeptide(L)'
;WGSTDKMARAITEGLASQGVDVKLLKLQTAVKSEVVAEILESKAVIVGSPTLNNQMFPSISSFLTYITGLKPKGKLWSFFGSYGWSRGAVKSMTEMAKKAGFEVFDSGLEIKFVPDQEDLKKSFEFGKLIAIKIKS
;
A
#
# COMPACT_ATOMS: atom_id res chain seq x y z
N TRP A 1 2.02 14.51 7.86
CA TRP A 1 3.42 14.87 7.52
C TRP A 1 3.87 14.46 6.12
N GLY A 2 3.03 13.84 5.27
CA GLY A 2 3.34 13.66 3.85
C GLY A 2 4.38 12.58 3.48
N SER A 3 5.13 12.02 4.44
CA SER A 3 6.11 10.95 4.18
C SER A 3 5.54 9.77 3.39
N THR A 4 4.43 9.19 3.85
CA THR A 4 3.77 8.09 3.14
C THR A 4 3.23 8.50 1.78
N ASP A 5 2.83 9.78 1.59
CA ASP A 5 2.38 10.30 0.29
C ASP A 5 3.55 10.36 -0.71
N LYS A 6 4.72 10.83 -0.26
CA LYS A 6 5.95 10.83 -1.06
C LYS A 6 6.36 9.42 -1.49
N MET A 7 6.30 8.46 -0.56
CA MET A 7 6.52 7.04 -0.88
C MET A 7 5.52 6.53 -1.91
N ALA A 8 4.23 6.85 -1.75
CA ALA A 8 3.17 6.40 -2.67
C ALA A 8 3.42 6.88 -4.10
N ARG A 9 3.89 8.13 -4.27
CA ARG A 9 4.24 8.71 -5.58
C ARG A 9 5.44 7.99 -6.20
N ALA A 10 6.51 7.78 -5.44
CA ALA A 10 7.68 7.04 -5.93
C ALA A 10 7.33 5.59 -6.30
N ILE A 11 6.49 4.90 -5.52
CA ILE A 11 5.98 3.56 -5.85
C ILE A 11 5.16 3.59 -7.15
N THR A 12 4.31 4.61 -7.31
CA THR A 12 3.50 4.83 -8.52
C THR A 12 4.39 4.98 -9.75
N GLU A 13 5.45 5.80 -9.66
CA GLU A 13 6.44 5.96 -10.73
C GLU A 13 7.17 4.63 -11.02
N GLY A 14 7.51 3.85 -10.00
CA GLY A 14 8.12 2.54 -10.14
C GLY A 14 7.26 1.56 -10.94
N LEU A 15 5.97 1.47 -10.59
CA LEU A 15 4.99 0.65 -11.31
C LEU A 15 4.82 1.12 -12.76
N ALA A 16 4.63 2.43 -12.97
CA ALA A 16 4.44 3.03 -14.28
C ALA A 16 5.66 2.87 -15.19
N SER A 17 6.88 2.86 -14.63
CA SER A 17 8.12 2.61 -15.39
C SER A 17 8.15 1.22 -16.04
N GLN A 18 7.35 0.28 -15.53
CA GLN A 18 7.18 -1.04 -16.09
C GLN A 18 5.97 -1.10 -17.03
N GLY A 19 5.34 0.01 -17.40
CA GLY A 19 4.16 0.02 -18.27
C GLY A 19 2.91 -0.58 -17.63
N VAL A 20 2.78 -0.49 -16.30
CA VAL A 20 1.55 -0.82 -15.57
C VAL A 20 0.73 0.47 -15.40
N ASP A 21 -0.57 0.43 -15.67
CA ASP A 21 -1.47 1.54 -15.38
C ASP A 21 -1.75 1.61 -13.86
N VAL A 22 -1.71 2.83 -13.29
CA VAL A 22 -1.75 3.02 -11.83
C VAL A 22 -2.75 4.10 -11.45
N LYS A 23 -3.69 3.73 -10.59
CA LYS A 23 -4.60 4.67 -9.92
C LYS A 23 -4.12 4.98 -8.51
N LEU A 24 -3.67 6.22 -8.27
CA LEU A 24 -3.32 6.68 -6.93
C LEU A 24 -4.54 7.32 -6.23
N LEU A 25 -5.01 6.71 -5.13
CA LEU A 25 -6.20 7.13 -4.41
C LEU A 25 -5.87 7.54 -2.97
N LYS A 26 -6.28 8.75 -2.58
CA LYS A 26 -6.17 9.22 -1.20
C LYS A 26 -7.44 8.86 -0.42
N LEU A 27 -7.38 7.84 0.42
CA LEU A 27 -8.55 7.31 1.15
C LEU A 27 -9.24 8.32 2.08
N GLN A 28 -8.56 9.39 2.49
CA GLN A 28 -9.18 10.46 3.29
C GLN A 28 -10.21 11.28 2.51
N THR A 29 -10.12 11.31 1.17
CA THR A 29 -10.95 12.13 0.29
C THR A 29 -11.69 11.31 -0.77
N ALA A 30 -11.30 10.06 -0.98
CA ALA A 30 -11.92 9.19 -1.99
C ALA A 30 -13.27 8.63 -1.53
N VAL A 31 -14.19 8.46 -2.48
CA VAL A 31 -15.48 7.78 -2.24
C VAL A 31 -15.24 6.27 -2.16
N LYS A 32 -15.78 5.62 -1.12
CA LYS A 32 -15.52 4.18 -0.87
C LYS A 32 -15.90 3.29 -2.06
N SER A 33 -17.02 3.56 -2.72
CA SER A 33 -17.48 2.78 -3.88
C SER A 33 -16.53 2.87 -5.06
N GLU A 34 -15.94 4.04 -5.31
CA GLU A 34 -14.93 4.23 -6.36
C GLU A 34 -13.67 3.44 -6.06
N VAL A 35 -13.20 3.47 -4.81
CA VAL A 35 -12.04 2.68 -4.37
C VAL A 35 -12.28 1.18 -4.60
N VAL A 36 -13.48 0.68 -4.28
CA VAL A 36 -13.82 -0.74 -4.50
C VAL A 36 -13.86 -1.07 -6.00
N ALA A 37 -14.46 -0.21 -6.82
CA ALA A 37 -14.53 -0.42 -8.27
C ALA A 37 -13.12 -0.54 -8.87
N GLU A 38 -12.22 0.37 -8.52
CA GLU A 38 -10.82 0.35 -8.97
C GLU A 38 -10.08 -0.92 -8.50
N ILE A 39 -10.37 -1.39 -7.28
CA ILE A 39 -9.79 -2.65 -6.77
C ILE A 39 -10.25 -3.85 -7.60
N LEU A 40 -11.51 -3.92 -8.03
CA LEU A 40 -12.03 -5.06 -8.79
C LEU A 40 -11.33 -5.23 -10.14
N GLU A 41 -11.04 -4.12 -10.82
CA GLU A 41 -10.34 -4.07 -12.11
C GLU A 41 -8.82 -4.21 -11.98
N SER A 42 -8.26 -3.98 -10.78
CA SER A 42 -6.81 -4.05 -10.56
C SER A 42 -6.26 -5.49 -10.52
N LYS A 43 -4.95 -5.64 -10.77
CA LYS A 43 -4.20 -6.89 -10.48
C LYS A 43 -3.48 -6.84 -9.13
N ALA A 44 -3.15 -5.64 -8.66
CA ALA A 44 -2.50 -5.42 -7.37
C ALA A 44 -3.15 -4.27 -6.61
N VAL A 45 -3.15 -4.38 -5.28
CA VAL A 45 -3.59 -3.34 -4.35
C VAL A 45 -2.46 -3.04 -3.37
N ILE A 46 -1.96 -1.81 -3.40
CA ILE A 46 -0.79 -1.39 -2.61
C ILE A 46 -1.24 -0.33 -1.63
N VAL A 47 -1.24 -0.64 -0.33
CA VAL A 47 -1.85 0.20 0.70
C VAL A 47 -0.77 0.84 1.58
N GLY A 48 -0.83 2.18 1.67
CA GLY A 48 0.09 2.98 2.45
C GLY A 48 -0.51 3.48 3.76
N SER A 49 0.22 3.36 4.86
CA SER A 49 -0.15 4.00 6.13
C SER A 49 1.05 4.54 6.91
N PRO A 50 0.98 5.74 7.50
CA PRO A 50 1.89 6.06 8.59
C PRO A 50 1.59 5.19 9.82
N THR A 51 2.57 5.02 10.72
CA THR A 51 2.33 4.46 12.05
C THR A 51 1.86 5.55 13.01
N LEU A 52 0.72 5.31 13.66
CA LEU A 52 0.13 6.13 14.72
C LEU A 52 -0.14 5.23 15.93
N ASN A 53 0.48 5.52 17.08
CA ASN A 53 0.31 4.74 18.32
C ASN A 53 0.56 3.22 18.13
N ASN A 54 1.65 2.86 17.44
CA ASN A 54 2.01 1.48 17.07
C ASN A 54 0.99 0.76 16.16
N GLN A 55 0.05 1.51 15.57
CA GLN A 55 -1.02 0.99 14.70
C GLN A 55 -1.04 1.72 13.36
N MET A 56 -1.79 1.19 12.40
CA MET A 56 -2.10 1.88 11.16
C MET A 56 -3.02 3.09 11.41
N PHE A 57 -3.07 4.01 10.46
CA PHE A 57 -3.91 5.20 10.54
C PHE A 57 -5.41 4.83 10.50
N PRO A 58 -6.31 5.51 11.22
CA PRO A 58 -7.71 5.11 11.35
C PRO A 58 -8.46 4.95 10.02
N SER A 59 -8.20 5.80 9.02
CA SER A 59 -8.83 5.67 7.70
C SER A 59 -8.40 4.39 6.98
N ILE A 60 -7.16 3.94 7.19
CA ILE A 60 -6.64 2.69 6.62
C ILE A 60 -7.24 1.49 7.34
N SER A 61 -7.36 1.56 8.67
CA SER A 61 -8.05 0.52 9.45
C SER A 61 -9.52 0.36 9.01
N SER A 62 -10.25 1.47 8.86
CA SER A 62 -11.64 1.43 8.37
C SER A 62 -11.75 0.82 6.97
N PHE A 63 -10.84 1.18 6.06
CA PHE A 63 -10.77 0.61 4.72
C PHE A 63 -10.47 -0.89 4.75
N LEU A 64 -9.47 -1.33 5.51
CA LEU A 64 -9.11 -2.74 5.59
C LEU A 64 -10.22 -3.58 6.23
N THR A 65 -10.90 -3.09 7.27
CA THR A 65 -12.09 -3.76 7.84
C THR A 65 -13.17 -3.97 6.80
N TYR A 66 -13.41 -2.96 5.95
CA TYR A 66 -14.44 -3.05 4.92
C TYR A 66 -14.05 -4.02 3.79
N ILE A 67 -12.85 -3.86 3.22
CA ILE A 67 -12.44 -4.63 2.04
C ILE A 67 -12.15 -6.11 2.36
N THR A 68 -11.70 -6.41 3.59
CA THR A 68 -11.51 -7.80 4.04
C THR A 68 -12.83 -8.55 4.18
N GLY A 69 -13.95 -7.85 4.43
CA GLY A 69 -15.29 -8.41 4.38
C GLY A 69 -15.74 -8.77 2.95
N LEU A 70 -15.36 -7.96 1.97
CA LEU A 70 -15.73 -8.16 0.55
C LEU A 70 -14.90 -9.23 -0.17
N LYS A 71 -13.69 -9.51 0.32
CA LYS A 71 -12.77 -10.54 -0.18
C LYS A 71 -12.52 -10.54 -1.70
N PRO A 72 -12.07 -9.42 -2.31
CA PRO A 72 -11.73 -9.38 -3.73
C PRO A 72 -10.65 -10.42 -4.05
N LYS A 73 -10.90 -11.25 -5.08
CA LYS A 73 -10.05 -12.38 -5.48
C LYS A 73 -9.11 -12.02 -6.64
N GLY A 74 -8.02 -12.78 -6.74
CA GLY A 74 -7.04 -12.63 -7.82
C GLY A 74 -6.29 -11.31 -7.78
N LYS A 75 -6.03 -10.79 -6.57
CA LYS A 75 -5.34 -9.52 -6.33
C LYS A 75 -4.09 -9.78 -5.50
N LEU A 76 -2.95 -9.26 -5.94
CA LEU A 76 -1.74 -9.22 -5.14
C LEU A 76 -1.79 -8.01 -4.19
N TRP A 77 -1.70 -8.25 -2.89
CA TRP A 77 -1.72 -7.19 -1.89
C TRP A 77 -0.31 -6.87 -1.42
N SER A 78 -0.01 -5.58 -1.23
CA SER A 78 1.24 -5.17 -0.60
C SER A 78 1.05 -3.93 0.26
N PHE A 79 1.95 -3.74 1.21
CA PHE A 79 1.80 -2.75 2.28
C PHE A 79 3.08 -1.94 2.46
N PHE A 80 2.93 -0.63 2.65
CA PHE A 80 4.05 0.26 2.91
C PHE A 80 3.67 1.34 3.92
N GLY A 81 4.66 2.03 4.47
CA GLY A 81 4.40 3.05 5.46
C GLY A 81 5.62 3.83 5.91
N SER A 82 5.35 4.97 6.55
CA SER A 82 6.38 5.71 7.27
C SER A 82 6.15 5.62 8.78
N TYR A 83 7.21 5.70 9.58
CA TYR A 83 7.10 5.65 11.03
C TYR A 83 8.07 6.64 11.70
N GLY A 84 7.80 7.02 12.94
CA GLY A 84 8.71 7.85 13.74
C GLY A 84 9.65 7.00 14.58
N TRP A 85 9.21 6.74 15.81
CA TRP A 85 9.96 5.96 16.79
C TRP A 85 9.58 4.48 16.74
N SER A 86 8.29 4.21 16.66
CA SER A 86 7.75 2.86 16.66
C SER A 86 7.15 2.50 15.32
N ARG A 87 7.36 1.24 14.93
CA ARG A 87 6.72 0.59 13.78
C ARG A 87 5.40 -0.04 14.20
N GLY A 88 4.67 -0.61 13.24
CA GLY A 88 3.50 -1.43 13.53
C GLY A 88 2.46 -1.41 12.43
N ALA A 89 2.33 -0.29 11.70
CA ALA A 89 1.30 -0.16 10.67
C ALA A 89 1.42 -1.24 9.58
N VAL A 90 2.61 -1.42 8.97
CA VAL A 90 2.79 -2.40 7.89
C VAL A 90 2.55 -3.82 8.39
N LYS A 91 3.09 -4.17 9.57
CA LYS A 91 2.84 -5.47 10.20
C LYS A 91 1.34 -5.73 10.41
N SER A 92 0.63 -4.80 11.04
CA SER A 92 -0.80 -4.96 11.32
C SER A 92 -1.65 -5.05 10.05
N MET A 93 -1.33 -4.26 9.01
CA MET A 93 -2.02 -4.36 7.72
C MET A 93 -1.79 -5.72 7.05
N THR A 94 -0.53 -6.17 7.02
CA THR A 94 -0.14 -7.48 6.47
C THR A 94 -0.85 -8.63 7.20
N GLU A 95 -0.85 -8.64 8.52
CA GLU A 95 -1.52 -9.65 9.34
C GLU A 95 -3.03 -9.69 9.09
N MET A 96 -3.67 -8.51 9.01
CA MET A 96 -5.11 -8.40 8.74
C MET A 96 -5.48 -8.95 7.36
N ALA A 97 -4.70 -8.62 6.32
CA ALA A 97 -4.92 -9.11 4.96
C ALA A 97 -4.67 -10.63 4.84
N LYS A 98 -3.59 -11.14 5.44
CA LYS A 98 -3.31 -12.58 5.49
C LYS A 98 -4.41 -13.35 6.21
N LYS A 99 -4.89 -12.85 7.35
CA LYS A 99 -6.01 -13.46 8.09
C LYS A 99 -7.30 -13.49 7.26
N ALA A 100 -7.50 -12.52 6.36
CA ALA A 100 -8.62 -12.50 5.42
C ALA A 100 -8.43 -13.44 4.21
N GLY A 101 -7.28 -14.09 4.08
CA GLY A 101 -6.94 -15.01 3.00
C GLY A 101 -6.52 -14.32 1.70
N PHE A 102 -5.95 -13.12 1.81
CA PHE A 102 -5.40 -12.40 0.65
C PHE A 102 -4.00 -12.91 0.31
N GLU A 103 -3.68 -12.92 -0.98
CA GLU A 103 -2.30 -13.14 -1.43
C GLU A 103 -1.49 -11.88 -1.16
N VAL A 104 -0.50 -11.97 -0.27
CA VAL A 104 0.29 -10.82 0.17
C VAL A 104 1.75 -10.96 -0.28
N PHE A 105 2.27 -9.89 -0.88
CA PHE A 105 3.69 -9.72 -1.18
C PHE A 105 4.43 -9.31 0.10
N ASP A 106 5.15 -10.25 0.70
CA ASP A 106 5.68 -10.16 2.08
C ASP A 106 6.84 -9.16 2.31
N SER A 107 7.36 -8.53 1.26
CA SER A 107 8.50 -7.60 1.36
C SER A 107 8.10 -6.14 1.62
N GLY A 108 7.02 -5.91 2.36
CA GLY A 108 6.48 -4.56 2.62
C GLY A 108 7.54 -3.53 3.03
N LEU A 109 7.31 -2.26 2.69
CA LEU A 109 8.31 -1.19 2.82
C LEU A 109 8.00 -0.24 3.98
N GLU A 110 8.93 -0.10 4.93
CA GLU A 110 8.83 0.86 6.03
C GLU A 110 10.00 1.86 6.01
N ILE A 111 9.69 3.17 5.99
CA ILE A 111 10.69 4.26 6.03
C ILE A 111 10.57 5.07 7.32
N LYS A 112 11.71 5.39 7.93
CA LYS A 112 11.76 6.19 9.16
C LYS A 112 11.69 7.69 8.82
N PHE A 113 10.83 8.43 9.52
CA PHE A 113 10.64 9.86 9.37
C PHE A 113 10.27 10.31 7.94
N VAL A 114 10.97 11.32 7.40
CA VAL A 114 10.74 11.87 6.07
C VAL A 114 11.69 11.18 5.11
N PRO A 115 11.20 10.56 4.02
CA PRO A 115 12.06 9.91 3.03
C PRO A 115 13.07 10.88 2.42
N ASP A 116 14.32 10.46 2.37
CA ASP A 116 15.36 11.09 1.56
C ASP A 116 15.37 10.53 0.12
N GLN A 117 16.37 10.90 -0.68
CA GLN A 117 16.47 10.43 -2.06
C GLN A 117 16.72 8.92 -2.18
N GLU A 118 17.45 8.32 -1.23
CA GLU A 118 17.72 6.88 -1.24
C GLU A 118 16.44 6.10 -0.87
N ASP A 119 15.68 6.61 0.10
CA ASP A 119 14.39 6.06 0.49
C ASP A 119 13.33 6.17 -0.62
N LEU A 120 13.33 7.27 -1.37
CA LEU A 120 12.48 7.41 -2.56
C LEU A 120 12.91 6.44 -3.66
N LYS A 121 14.21 6.22 -3.86
CA LYS A 121 14.72 5.19 -4.78
C LYS A 121 14.29 3.79 -4.36
N LYS A 122 14.33 3.45 -3.06
CA LYS A 122 13.81 2.19 -2.52
C LYS A 122 12.31 2.04 -2.78
N SER A 123 11.55 3.12 -2.62
CA SER A 123 10.11 3.17 -2.92
C SER A 123 9.82 2.93 -4.41
N PHE A 124 10.62 3.52 -5.29
CA PHE A 124 10.55 3.30 -6.74
C PHE A 124 10.86 1.84 -7.11
N GLU A 125 11.96 1.27 -6.60
CA GLU A 125 12.32 -0.13 -6.87
C GLU A 125 11.28 -1.11 -6.29
N PHE A 126 10.68 -0.78 -5.15
CA PHE A 126 9.57 -1.56 -4.58
C PHE A 126 8.37 -1.62 -5.54
N GLY A 127 8.00 -0.49 -6.15
CA GLY A 127 6.97 -0.44 -7.20
C GLY A 127 7.32 -1.32 -8.40
N LYS A 128 8.57 -1.28 -8.87
CA LYS A 128 9.05 -2.12 -9.98
C LYS A 128 8.94 -3.61 -9.66
N LEU A 129 9.35 -4.03 -8.46
CA LEU A 129 9.28 -5.43 -8.03
C LEU A 129 7.84 -5.97 -8.06
N ILE A 130 6.88 -5.16 -7.60
CA ILE A 130 5.46 -5.53 -7.64
C ILE A 130 4.96 -5.61 -9.09
N ALA A 131 5.33 -4.65 -9.95
CA ALA A 131 4.96 -4.68 -11.36
C ALA A 131 5.47 -5.94 -12.08
N ILE A 132 6.70 -6.36 -11.81
CA ILE A 132 7.27 -7.61 -12.36
C ILE A 132 6.45 -8.81 -11.88
N LYS A 133 6.11 -8.85 -10.58
CA LYS A 133 5.37 -9.95 -9.97
C LYS A 133 3.93 -10.12 -10.50
N ILE A 134 3.26 -9.05 -10.92
CA ILE A 134 1.89 -9.14 -11.48
C ILE A 134 1.86 -9.38 -13.00
N LYS A 135 3.02 -9.35 -13.65
CA LYS A 135 3.18 -9.64 -15.08
C LYS A 135 3.61 -11.09 -15.34
N SER A 136 4.28 -11.72 -14.37
CA SER A 136 4.59 -13.15 -14.36
C SER A 136 3.33 -13.99 -14.15
#